data_AF-A0A0J7Y948-F1
#
_entry.id   AF-A0A0J7Y948-F1
#
_cell.length_a   1.000
_cell.length_b   1.000
_cell.length_c   1.000
_cell.angle_alpha   90.00
_cell.angle_beta   90.00
_cell.angle_gamma   90.00
#
_symmetry.space_group_name_H-M   'P 1'
#
loop_
_entity.id
_entity.type
_entity.pdbx_description
1 polymer ?
#
loop_
_entity_poly.entity_id
_entity_poly.type
_entity_poly.pdbx_seq_one_letter_code
_entity_poly.pdbx_strand_id
1 'polypeptide(L)'
;MAKADRLERLDTLRASLEEDYLAALIAALRVTASGKWGLFGHNADRAARAAAAPTIEALTELGEEIDAAREQLFMEPFELHQQFLASRGPVDAQSVGEPKQAQAWLAKLTAAG
;
A
#
# COMPACT_ATOMS: atom_id res chain seq x y z
N MET A 1 -23.63 -13.15 -23.45
CA MET A 1 -23.46 -11.70 -23.16
C MET A 1 -23.23 -11.42 -21.67
N ALA A 2 -23.88 -12.10 -20.72
CA ALA A 2 -23.73 -11.82 -19.28
C ALA A 2 -22.32 -11.98 -18.67
N LYS A 3 -21.45 -12.84 -19.23
CA LYS A 3 -20.09 -13.06 -18.72
C LYS A 3 -19.14 -11.90 -19.05
N ALA A 4 -19.23 -11.36 -20.27
CA ALA A 4 -18.36 -10.25 -20.70
C ALA A 4 -18.65 -8.98 -19.89
N ASP A 5 -19.93 -8.65 -19.74
CA ASP A 5 -20.41 -7.52 -18.93
C ASP A 5 -20.01 -7.66 -17.44
N ARG A 6 -19.99 -8.88 -16.89
CA ARG A 6 -19.47 -9.13 -15.53
C ARG A 6 -17.97 -8.84 -15.42
N LEU A 7 -17.17 -9.26 -16.39
CA LEU A 7 -15.72 -9.05 -16.39
C LEU A 7 -15.36 -7.57 -16.57
N GLU A 8 -16.10 -6.85 -17.41
CA GLU A 8 -15.92 -5.40 -17.61
C GLU A 8 -16.21 -4.60 -16.32
N ARG A 9 -17.29 -4.97 -15.61
CA ARG A 9 -17.60 -4.39 -14.30
C ARG A 9 -16.54 -4.70 -13.25
N LEU A 10 -16.02 -5.93 -13.26
CA LEU A 10 -14.94 -6.32 -12.36
C LEU A 10 -13.65 -5.55 -12.65
N ASP A 11 -13.30 -5.34 -13.93
CA ASP A 11 -12.13 -4.56 -14.30
C ASP A 11 -12.26 -3.07 -13.92
N THR A 12 -13.45 -2.50 -14.10
CA THR A 12 -13.76 -1.13 -13.65
C THR A 12 -13.62 -1.01 -12.12
N LEU A 13 -14.15 -1.99 -11.37
CA LEU A 13 -14.02 -2.04 -9.92
C LEU A 13 -12.55 -2.17 -9.50
N ARG A 14 -11.80 -3.11 -10.09
CA ARG A 14 -10.36 -3.29 -9.84
C ARG A 14 -9.60 -1.97 -10.06
N ALA A 15 -9.85 -1.26 -11.16
CA ALA A 15 -9.20 0.01 -11.45
C ALA A 15 -9.49 1.06 -10.36
N SER A 16 -10.75 1.19 -9.93
CA SER A 16 -11.13 2.08 -8.82
C SER A 16 -10.43 1.73 -7.51
N LEU A 17 -10.37 0.43 -7.16
CA LEU A 17 -9.70 -0.03 -5.95
C LEU A 17 -8.18 0.26 -5.99
N GLU A 18 -7.53 0.10 -7.14
CA GLU A 18 -6.11 0.42 -7.30
C GLU A 18 -5.83 1.94 -7.14
N GLU A 19 -6.74 2.80 -7.62
CA GLU A 19 -6.68 4.25 -7.39
C GLU A 19 -6.85 4.60 -5.90
N ASP A 20 -7.85 4.00 -5.24
CA ASP A 20 -8.12 4.19 -3.82
C ASP A 20 -6.94 3.73 -2.95
N TYR A 21 -6.34 2.58 -3.28
CA TYR A 21 -5.14 2.08 -2.63
C TYR A 21 -3.97 3.05 -2.77
N LEU A 22 -3.71 3.53 -3.99
CA LEU A 22 -2.63 4.48 -4.25
C LEU A 22 -2.82 5.78 -3.45
N ALA A 23 -4.04 6.32 -3.43
CA ALA A 23 -4.37 7.52 -2.67
C ALA A 23 -4.17 7.31 -1.16
N ALA A 24 -4.64 6.19 -0.61
CA ALA A 24 -4.47 5.83 0.79
C ALA A 24 -2.98 5.67 1.15
N LEU A 25 -2.20 4.99 0.31
CA LEU A 25 -0.77 4.80 0.52
C LEU A 25 -0.02 6.14 0.48
N ILE A 26 -0.31 7.01 -0.49
CA ILE A 26 0.30 8.35 -0.57
C ILE A 26 -0.02 9.17 0.69
N ALA A 27 -1.27 9.13 1.17
CA ALA A 27 -1.66 9.83 2.39
C ALA A 27 -0.88 9.32 3.61
N ALA A 28 -0.77 8.00 3.77
CA ALA A 28 0.00 7.38 4.83
C ALA A 28 1.49 7.76 4.76
N LEU A 29 2.08 7.70 3.57
CA LEU A 29 3.48 8.07 3.34
C LEU A 29 3.75 9.54 3.66
N ARG A 30 2.85 10.46 3.33
CA ARG A 30 2.99 11.89 3.68
C ARG A 30 3.05 12.11 5.18
N VAL A 31 2.19 11.40 5.94
CA VAL A 31 2.17 11.45 7.41
C VAL A 31 3.48 10.90 7.99
N THR A 32 4.01 9.83 7.41
CA THR A 32 5.29 9.26 7.85
C THR A 32 6.47 10.16 7.50
N ALA A 33 6.47 10.74 6.28
CA ALA A 33 7.46 11.69 5.82
C ALA A 33 7.51 12.97 6.67
N SER A 34 6.40 13.35 7.30
CA SER A 34 6.36 14.46 8.27
C SER A 34 6.88 14.09 9.66
N GLY A 35 7.37 12.87 9.86
CA GLY A 35 8.00 12.43 11.11
C GLY A 35 7.15 11.53 12.00
N LYS A 36 5.95 11.10 11.58
CA LYS A 36 5.23 10.03 12.30
C LYS A 36 5.84 8.68 11.95
N TRP A 37 5.93 7.78 12.92
CA TRP A 37 6.49 6.43 12.74
C TRP A 37 5.39 5.38 12.86
N GLY A 38 5.73 4.15 12.46
CA GLY A 38 4.87 2.97 12.61
C GLY A 38 4.33 2.44 11.29
N LEU A 39 4.41 3.21 10.20
CA LEU A 39 3.95 2.79 8.88
C LEU A 39 4.77 1.60 8.36
N PHE A 40 6.10 1.64 8.51
CA PHE A 40 6.97 0.54 8.09
C PHE A 40 7.28 -0.42 9.25
N GLY A 41 7.10 0.00 10.50
CA GLY A 41 7.25 -0.84 11.68
C GLY A 41 8.70 -1.16 12.03
N HIS A 42 9.63 -0.28 11.65
CA HIS A 42 11.08 -0.47 11.78
C HIS A 42 11.54 -0.45 13.24
N ASN A 43 10.94 0.41 14.05
CA ASN A 43 11.25 0.50 15.47
C ASN A 43 10.30 -0.37 16.31
N ALA A 44 10.71 -0.66 17.55
CA ALA A 44 9.89 -1.40 18.52
C ALA A 44 8.89 -0.48 19.28
N ASP A 45 8.65 0.74 18.80
CA ASP A 45 7.71 1.66 19.45
C ASP A 45 6.28 1.14 19.26
N ARG A 46 5.75 0.57 20.35
CA ARG A 46 4.41 -0.01 20.38
C ARG A 46 3.32 1.02 20.15
N ALA A 47 3.49 2.27 20.59
CA ALA A 47 2.50 3.32 20.43
C ALA A 47 2.45 3.80 18.97
N ALA A 48 3.61 3.98 18.34
CA ALA A 48 3.70 4.30 16.92
C ALA A 48 3.06 3.21 16.05
N ARG A 49 3.37 1.94 16.33
CA ARG A 49 2.76 0.79 15.63
C ARG A 49 1.25 0.73 15.83
N ALA A 50 0.76 0.93 17.05
CA ALA A 50 -0.67 0.92 17.35
C ALA A 50 -1.41 2.08 16.64
N ALA A 51 -0.80 3.26 16.55
CA ALA A 51 -1.38 4.40 15.85
C ALA A 51 -1.46 4.19 14.33
N ALA A 52 -0.49 3.47 13.75
CA ALA A 52 -0.47 3.15 12.33
C ALA A 52 -1.33 1.92 11.97
N ALA A 53 -1.66 1.05 12.94
CA ALA A 53 -2.35 -0.22 12.69
C ALA A 53 -3.65 -0.08 11.86
N PRO A 54 -4.56 0.88 12.12
CA PRO A 54 -5.77 1.02 11.31
C PRO A 54 -5.49 1.37 9.84
N THR A 55 -4.45 2.18 9.58
CA THR A 55 -4.04 2.53 8.22
C THR A 55 -3.46 1.32 7.49
N ILE A 56 -2.73 0.48 8.22
CA ILE A 56 -2.12 -0.73 7.68
C ILE A 56 -3.19 -1.75 7.35
N GLU A 57 -4.15 -1.95 8.26
CA GLU A 57 -5.30 -2.83 8.07
C GLU A 57 -6.10 -2.43 6.83
N ALA A 58 -6.46 -1.15 6.69
CA ALA A 58 -7.16 -0.65 5.51
C ALA A 58 -6.38 -0.85 4.20
N LEU A 59 -5.05 -0.66 4.21
CA LEU A 59 -4.21 -0.93 3.04
C LEU A 59 -4.15 -2.43 2.73
N THR A 60 -4.08 -3.29 3.74
CA THR A 60 -4.09 -4.74 3.54
C THR A 60 -5.43 -5.22 2.97
N GLU A 61 -6.55 -4.75 3.52
CA GLU A 61 -7.89 -5.08 3.00
C GLU A 61 -8.05 -4.67 1.53
N LEU A 62 -7.67 -3.45 1.17
CA LEU A 62 -7.70 -2.99 -0.23
C LEU A 62 -6.77 -3.83 -1.11
N GLY A 63 -5.55 -4.14 -0.64
CA GLY A 63 -4.59 -4.95 -1.39
C GLY A 63 -5.12 -6.36 -1.69
N GLU A 64 -5.72 -7.01 -0.69
CA GLU A 64 -6.32 -8.34 -0.81
C GLU A 64 -7.56 -8.32 -1.73
N GLU A 65 -8.39 -7.28 -1.66
CA GLU A 65 -9.55 -7.13 -2.55
C GLU A 65 -9.12 -6.94 -4.02
N ILE A 66 -8.07 -6.15 -4.25
CA ILE A 66 -7.47 -5.98 -5.58
C ILE A 66 -6.89 -7.30 -6.08
N ASP A 67 -6.14 -8.03 -5.25
CA ASP A 67 -5.57 -9.33 -5.63
C ASP A 67 -6.67 -10.33 -6.02
N ALA A 68 -7.77 -10.38 -5.26
CA ALA A 68 -8.93 -11.23 -5.58
C ALA A 68 -9.63 -10.82 -6.89
N ALA A 69 -9.70 -9.52 -7.20
CA ALA A 69 -10.23 -9.04 -8.48
C ALA A 69 -9.31 -9.38 -9.65
N ARG A 70 -7.99 -9.21 -9.47
CA ARG A 70 -6.95 -9.50 -10.47
C ARG A 70 -6.86 -11.00 -10.77
N GLU A 71 -6.96 -11.86 -9.76
CA GLU A 71 -7.00 -13.31 -9.95
C GLU A 71 -8.19 -13.73 -10.84
N GLN A 72 -9.39 -13.18 -10.57
CA GLN A 72 -10.58 -13.44 -11.38
C GLN A 72 -10.49 -12.93 -12.83
N LEU A 73 -9.65 -11.92 -13.06
CA LEU A 73 -9.33 -11.35 -14.38
C LEU A 73 -8.12 -12.03 -15.04
N PHE A 74 -7.53 -13.06 -14.41
CA PHE A 74 -6.31 -13.75 -14.86
C PHE A 74 -5.10 -12.81 -15.01
N MET A 75 -4.96 -11.86 -14.09
CA MET A 75 -3.86 -10.92 -14.00
C MET A 75 -2.87 -11.32 -12.90
N GLU A 76 -1.62 -10.88 -13.02
CA GLU A 76 -0.62 -11.00 -11.96
C GLU A 76 -1.07 -10.26 -10.68
N PRO A 77 -0.60 -10.66 -9.48
CA PRO A 77 -0.87 -9.96 -8.23
C PRO A 77 -0.51 -8.46 -8.27
N PHE A 78 -1.13 -7.70 -7.37
CA PHE A 78 -0.96 -6.28 -7.26
C PHE A 78 0.41 -5.92 -6.69
N GLU A 79 1.35 -5.66 -7.60
CA GLU A 79 2.76 -5.46 -7.30
C GLU A 79 3.00 -4.34 -6.28
N LEU A 80 2.22 -3.25 -6.33
CA LEU A 80 2.39 -2.13 -5.40
C LEU A 80 2.15 -2.55 -3.95
N HIS A 81 1.13 -3.37 -3.70
CA HIS A 81 0.84 -3.90 -2.38
C HIS A 81 1.97 -4.81 -1.89
N GLN A 82 2.46 -5.69 -2.76
CA GLN A 82 3.57 -6.59 -2.44
C GLN A 82 4.86 -5.81 -2.10
N GLN A 83 5.19 -4.79 -2.88
CA GLN A 83 6.33 -3.91 -2.60
C GLN A 83 6.17 -3.18 -1.27
N PHE A 84 4.95 -2.70 -0.95
CA PHE A 84 4.68 -2.04 0.32
C PHE A 84 4.89 -3.00 1.49
N LEU A 85 4.30 -4.20 1.44
CA LEU A 85 4.48 -5.22 2.49
C LEU A 85 5.95 -5.61 2.67
N ALA A 86 6.69 -5.81 1.58
CA ALA A 86 8.11 -6.14 1.61
C ALA A 86 8.98 -5.02 2.21
N SER A 87 8.51 -3.77 2.16
CA SER A 87 9.21 -2.62 2.74
C SER A 87 9.00 -2.46 4.25
N ARG A 88 8.11 -3.25 4.84
CA ARG A 88 7.81 -3.29 6.27
C ARG A 88 8.66 -4.32 7.00
N GLY A 89 8.82 -4.13 8.30
CA GLY A 89 9.47 -5.10 9.20
C GLY A 89 10.66 -4.52 9.95
N PRO A 90 11.27 -5.30 10.85
CA PRO A 90 12.47 -4.88 11.54
C PRO A 90 13.60 -4.67 10.54
N VAL A 91 14.36 -3.59 10.72
CA VAL A 91 15.54 -3.27 9.91
C VAL A 91 16.75 -3.10 10.81
N ASP A 92 17.95 -3.18 10.23
CA ASP A 92 19.19 -2.95 10.96
C ASP A 92 19.26 -1.52 11.51
N ALA A 93 19.94 -1.33 12.63
CA ALA A 93 20.07 -0.04 13.31
C ALA A 93 20.74 1.07 12.44
N GLN A 94 21.39 0.69 11.34
CA GLN A 94 22.02 1.61 10.38
C GLN A 94 21.08 2.02 9.24
N SER A 95 19.87 1.47 9.19
CA SER A 95 18.89 1.75 8.14
C SER A 95 18.40 3.19 8.23
N VAL A 96 18.07 3.76 7.07
CA VAL A 96 17.43 5.06 7.02
C VAL A 96 16.09 5.02 7.75
N GLY A 97 15.81 6.01 8.59
CA GLY A 97 14.56 6.06 9.35
C GLY A 97 13.32 6.13 8.44
N GLU A 98 12.17 5.71 8.98
CA GLU A 98 10.88 5.65 8.28
C GLU A 98 10.52 6.94 7.51
N PRO A 99 10.77 8.17 8.02
CA PRO A 99 10.45 9.39 7.27
C PRO A 99 11.23 9.51 5.96
N LYS A 100 12.51 9.12 5.93
CA LYS A 100 13.34 9.17 4.72
C LYS A 100 12.95 8.07 3.73
N GLN A 101 12.61 6.88 4.23
CA GLN A 101 12.04 5.82 3.41
C GLN A 101 10.71 6.27 2.77
N ALA A 102 9.84 6.94 3.54
CA ALA A 102 8.57 7.47 3.03
C ALA A 102 8.78 8.52 1.94
N GLN A 103 9.76 9.41 2.10
CA GLN A 103 10.12 10.39 1.07
C GLN A 103 10.61 9.72 -0.22
N ALA A 104 11.43 8.67 -0.12
CA ALA A 104 11.89 7.91 -1.28
C ALA A 104 10.73 7.21 -2.01
N TRP A 105 9.78 6.65 -1.26
CA TRP A 105 8.54 6.09 -1.80
C TRP A 105 7.68 7.14 -2.51
N LEU A 106 7.44 8.28 -1.87
CA LEU A 106 6.69 9.39 -2.48
C LEU A 106 7.36 9.85 -3.78
N ALA A 107 8.68 10.02 -3.79
CA ALA A 107 9.42 10.39 -4.98
C ALA A 107 9.25 9.36 -6.12
N LYS A 108 9.33 8.06 -5.80
CA LYS A 108 9.09 6.97 -6.77
C LYS A 108 7.67 7.03 -7.35
N LEU A 109 6.66 7.21 -6.50
CA LEU A 109 5.26 7.24 -6.92
C LEU A 109 4.92 8.50 -7.73
N THR A 110 5.53 9.64 -7.41
CA THR A 110 5.32 10.88 -8.17
C THR A 110 6.12 10.95 -9.46
N ALA A 111 7.22 10.20 -9.59
CA ALA A 111 8.00 10.14 -10.82
C ALA A 111 7.46 9.11 -11.82
N ALA A 112 6.59 8.20 -11.36
CA ALA A 112 5.96 7.16 -12.17
C ALA A 112 4.56 7.53 -12.69
N GLY A 113 4.01 8.67 -12.25
CA GLY A 113 2.75 9.25 -12.75
C GLY A 113 3.01 10.44 -13.67
#